data_AF-A0ABC8DYS0-F1
#
_entry.id   AF-A0ABC8DYS0-F1
#
_cell.length_a   1.000
_cell.length_b   1.000
_cell.length_c   1.000
_cell.angle_alpha   90.00
_cell.angle_beta   90.00
_cell.angle_gamma   90.00
#
_symmetry.space_group_name_H-M   'P 1'
#
loop_
_entity.id
_entity.type
_entity.pdbx_description
1 polymer ?
#
loop_
_entity_poly.entity_id
_entity_poly.type
_entity_poly.pdbx_seq_one_letter_code
_entity_poly.pdbx_strand_id
1 'polypeptide(L)'
;MLAKRIIPCLDVRDGQVVKGVQFRNHEIIGDIVPLAKRYAEEGADELVFYDITASSDGRVVDKSWVSRVAEVIDIPFCVAGGIKSLEDAAKILSFGADKISINSPALADPTLITRLADRFGVQCIVVGIDTWYDGETGKYHVNQYTGDESRTRVTQWETLDWIQEVQKRGAGEIVLNMMNQDGVRNGYDLEQLKKVREVCHVPLIASGGAGTMEHFLEAFRDADVDGALAASVFHKQIINIGELKAYLATQGVEIRIC
;
A
#
# COMPACT_ATOMS: atom_id res chain seq x y z
N MET A 1 -22.56 -3.71 3.75
CA MET A 1 -21.47 -2.92 3.13
C MET A 1 -20.53 -3.95 2.49
N LEU A 2 -19.46 -3.59 1.78
CA LEU A 2 -18.44 -4.61 1.47
C LEU A 2 -17.55 -4.78 2.72
N ALA A 3 -17.09 -6.00 2.97
CA ALA A 3 -16.23 -6.27 4.12
C ALA A 3 -14.92 -5.47 4.03
N LYS A 4 -14.50 -4.90 5.16
CA LYS A 4 -13.22 -4.19 5.31
C LYS A 4 -12.05 -5.19 5.24
N ARG A 5 -10.89 -4.74 4.76
CA ARG A 5 -9.71 -5.60 4.50
C ARG A 5 -8.53 -5.34 5.42
N ILE A 6 -7.85 -6.41 5.85
CA ILE A 6 -6.55 -6.36 6.52
C ILE A 6 -5.46 -6.77 5.53
N ILE A 7 -4.48 -5.88 5.33
CA ILE A 7 -3.53 -5.97 4.23
C ILE A 7 -2.09 -5.93 4.77
N PRO A 8 -1.42 -7.08 4.92
CA PRO A 8 0.00 -7.10 5.20
C PRO A 8 0.82 -6.54 4.03
N CYS A 9 1.75 -5.64 4.34
CA CYS A 9 2.72 -5.11 3.37
C CYS A 9 4.08 -5.75 3.58
N LEU A 10 4.74 -6.12 2.48
CA LEU A 10 6.06 -6.71 2.43
C LEU A 10 6.97 -5.82 1.58
N ASP A 11 7.92 -5.13 2.23
CA ASP A 11 8.94 -4.36 1.52
C ASP A 11 10.01 -5.35 1.01
N VAL A 12 10.18 -5.44 -0.31
CA VAL A 12 11.07 -6.42 -0.95
C VAL A 12 12.33 -5.74 -1.46
N ARG A 13 13.49 -6.25 -1.04
CA ARG A 13 14.80 -5.84 -1.53
C ARG A 13 15.65 -7.07 -1.83
N ASP A 14 16.18 -7.13 -3.04
CA ASP A 14 17.11 -8.15 -3.50
C ASP A 14 16.59 -9.59 -3.27
N GLY A 15 15.28 -9.77 -3.47
CA GLY A 15 14.59 -11.06 -3.31
C GLY A 15 14.24 -11.44 -1.88
N GLN A 16 14.47 -10.55 -0.91
CA GLN A 16 14.14 -10.76 0.50
C GLN A 16 13.17 -9.70 1.02
N VAL A 17 12.38 -10.07 2.02
CA VAL A 17 11.55 -9.11 2.74
C VAL A 17 12.41 -8.42 3.77
N VAL A 18 12.40 -7.09 3.73
CA VAL A 18 13.14 -6.23 4.64
C VAL A 18 12.18 -5.35 5.43
N LYS A 19 12.65 -4.82 6.57
CA LYS A 19 11.92 -3.76 7.25
C LYS A 19 12.84 -2.70 7.80
N GLY A 20 12.50 -1.44 7.53
CA GLY A 20 13.11 -0.27 8.12
C GLY A 20 12.11 0.57 8.93
N VAL A 21 12.62 1.60 9.59
CA VAL A 21 11.83 2.69 10.17
C VAL A 21 11.93 3.88 9.24
N GLN A 22 10.80 4.40 8.73
CA GLN A 22 10.79 5.51 7.77
C GLN A 22 11.74 5.26 6.58
N PHE A 23 11.74 4.03 6.04
CA PHE A 23 12.65 3.60 4.96
C PHE A 23 14.16 3.61 5.31
N ARG A 24 14.53 3.61 6.60
CA ARG A 24 15.92 3.53 7.10
C ARG A 24 16.23 2.24 7.83
N ASN A 25 17.51 1.88 7.90
CA ASN A 25 18.04 0.75 8.69
C ASN A 25 17.31 -0.58 8.40
N HIS A 26 17.23 -0.94 7.12
CA HIS A 26 16.55 -2.15 6.68
C HIS A 26 17.19 -3.41 7.28
N GLU A 27 16.42 -4.14 8.08
CA GLU A 27 16.75 -5.48 8.58
C GLU A 27 16.06 -6.53 7.71
N ILE A 28 16.72 -7.68 7.50
CA ILE A 28 16.12 -8.81 6.77
C ILE A 28 15.11 -9.49 7.70
N ILE A 29 13.86 -9.58 7.24
CA ILE A 29 12.77 -10.27 7.95
C ILE A 29 12.69 -11.73 7.54
N GLY A 30 12.94 -12.04 6.26
CA GLY A 30 12.95 -13.40 5.75
C GLY A 30 12.62 -13.49 4.26
N ASP A 31 12.36 -14.72 3.80
CA ASP A 31 12.03 -15.00 2.42
C ASP A 31 10.58 -14.61 2.07
N ILE A 32 10.38 -14.14 0.84
CA ILE A 32 9.09 -13.64 0.33
C ILE A 32 8.00 -14.70 0.41
N VAL A 33 8.26 -15.89 -0.15
CA VAL A 33 7.26 -16.95 -0.34
C VAL A 33 6.76 -17.52 1.00
N PRO A 34 7.62 -17.91 1.96
CA PRO A 34 7.16 -18.35 3.28
C PRO A 34 6.35 -17.30 4.02
N LEU A 35 6.74 -16.02 3.96
CA LEU A 35 6.00 -14.94 4.62
C LEU A 35 4.63 -14.69 3.98
N ALA A 36 4.55 -14.69 2.65
CA ALA A 36 3.29 -14.56 1.92
C ALA A 36 2.32 -15.69 2.30
N LYS A 37 2.81 -16.93 2.31
CA LYS A 37 2.03 -18.11 2.70
C LYS A 37 1.53 -17.99 4.14
N ARG A 38 2.41 -17.61 5.08
CA ARG A 38 2.03 -17.39 6.48
C ARG A 38 0.90 -16.37 6.60
N TYR A 39 1.00 -15.24 5.91
CA TYR A 39 -0.05 -14.21 6.00
C TYR A 39 -1.38 -14.65 5.41
N ALA A 40 -1.36 -15.42 4.33
CA ALA A 40 -2.58 -16.04 3.80
C ALA A 40 -3.19 -17.02 4.82
N GLU A 41 -2.39 -17.88 5.46
CA GLU A 41 -2.83 -18.82 6.50
C GLU A 41 -3.33 -18.12 7.78
N GLU A 42 -2.74 -16.99 8.15
CA GLU A 42 -3.20 -16.13 9.25
C GLU A 42 -4.49 -15.35 8.90
N GLY A 43 -4.91 -15.40 7.63
CA GLY A 43 -6.17 -14.85 7.16
C GLY A 43 -6.10 -13.41 6.67
N ALA A 44 -4.98 -12.99 6.10
CA ALA A 44 -4.90 -11.74 5.33
C ALA A 44 -5.94 -11.71 4.21
N ASP A 45 -6.53 -10.55 3.93
CA ASP A 45 -7.51 -10.42 2.85
C ASP A 45 -6.87 -10.14 1.48
N GLU A 46 -5.67 -9.56 1.51
CA GLU A 46 -4.86 -9.17 0.35
C GLU A 46 -3.41 -8.95 0.82
N LEU A 47 -2.43 -9.11 -0.06
CA LEU A 47 -1.03 -8.74 0.21
C LEU A 47 -0.57 -7.59 -0.68
N VAL A 48 0.31 -6.73 -0.16
CA VAL A 48 1.00 -5.70 -0.95
C VAL A 48 2.50 -5.93 -0.87
N PHE A 49 3.16 -5.96 -2.03
CA PHE A 49 4.61 -6.05 -2.13
C PHE A 49 5.18 -4.75 -2.70
N TYR A 50 6.07 -4.11 -1.95
CA TYR A 50 6.80 -2.94 -2.42
C TYR A 50 8.22 -3.32 -2.79
N ASP A 51 8.50 -3.46 -4.09
CA ASP A 51 9.86 -3.67 -4.59
C ASP A 51 10.65 -2.35 -4.53
N ILE A 52 11.45 -2.21 -3.48
CA ILE A 52 12.29 -1.04 -3.23
C ILE A 52 13.70 -1.17 -3.86
N THR A 53 14.04 -2.33 -4.45
CA THR A 53 15.28 -2.45 -5.26
C THR A 53 15.15 -1.61 -6.53
N ALA A 54 13.94 -1.52 -7.10
CA ALA A 54 13.69 -0.81 -8.35
C ALA A 54 13.83 0.73 -8.23
N SER A 55 13.66 1.31 -7.05
CA SER A 55 13.73 2.77 -6.84
C SER A 55 15.16 3.31 -6.74
N SER A 56 16.11 2.54 -6.22
CA SER A 56 17.49 2.98 -5.97
C SER A 56 18.42 2.74 -7.16
N ASP A 57 18.33 1.60 -7.85
CA ASP A 57 19.43 1.13 -8.71
C ASP A 57 19.19 1.25 -10.23
N GLY A 58 17.98 1.63 -10.68
CA GLY A 58 17.67 1.81 -12.11
C GLY A 58 17.79 0.54 -12.98
N ARG A 59 18.02 -0.62 -12.36
CA ARG A 59 18.14 -1.92 -13.03
C ARG A 59 16.77 -2.56 -13.25
N VAL A 60 16.67 -3.40 -14.28
CA VAL A 60 15.55 -4.34 -14.43
C VAL A 60 15.72 -5.43 -13.37
N VAL A 61 14.95 -5.33 -12.29
CA VAL A 61 14.95 -6.31 -11.20
C VAL A 61 14.27 -7.60 -11.67
N ASP A 62 14.81 -8.76 -11.29
CA ASP A 62 14.12 -10.02 -11.52
C ASP A 62 12.88 -10.10 -10.62
N LYS A 63 11.71 -10.20 -11.26
CA LYS A 63 10.41 -10.27 -10.61
C LYS A 63 9.77 -11.65 -10.72
N SER A 64 10.58 -12.68 -11.02
CA SER A 64 10.15 -14.09 -11.03
C SER A 64 9.59 -14.56 -9.68
N TRP A 65 9.91 -13.88 -8.58
CA TRP A 65 9.30 -14.14 -7.27
C TRP A 65 7.78 -13.93 -7.28
N VAL A 66 7.24 -13.07 -8.16
CA VAL A 66 5.79 -12.83 -8.31
C VAL A 66 5.08 -14.13 -8.69
N SER A 67 5.61 -14.87 -9.66
CA SER A 67 5.08 -16.19 -10.06
C SER A 67 5.13 -17.21 -8.92
N ARG A 68 6.23 -17.24 -8.16
CA ARG A 68 6.34 -18.13 -7.00
C ARG A 68 5.36 -17.80 -5.88
N VAL A 69 5.01 -16.53 -5.71
CA VAL A 69 3.96 -16.11 -4.75
C VAL A 69 2.59 -16.55 -5.26
N ALA A 70 2.27 -16.28 -6.53
CA ALA A 70 0.98 -16.65 -7.14
C ALA A 70 0.73 -18.18 -7.12
N GLU A 71 1.77 -19.00 -7.10
CA GLU A 71 1.65 -20.46 -6.97
C GLU A 71 1.28 -20.95 -5.56
N VAL A 72 1.44 -20.12 -4.52
CA VAL A 72 1.32 -20.57 -3.11
C VAL A 72 0.24 -19.87 -2.29
N ILE A 73 -0.35 -18.78 -2.80
CA ILE A 73 -1.45 -18.07 -2.13
C ILE A 73 -2.69 -18.03 -3.02
N ASP A 74 -3.86 -17.96 -2.39
CA ASP A 74 -5.19 -17.90 -3.03
C ASP A 74 -5.95 -16.61 -2.71
N ILE A 75 -5.26 -15.64 -2.10
CA ILE A 75 -5.76 -14.29 -1.85
C ILE A 75 -5.15 -13.30 -2.85
N PRO A 76 -5.86 -12.20 -3.19
CA PRO A 76 -5.34 -11.20 -4.10
C PRO A 76 -4.02 -10.60 -3.62
N PHE A 77 -3.16 -10.20 -4.55
CA PHE A 77 -1.99 -9.41 -4.19
C PHE A 77 -1.63 -8.33 -5.22
N CYS A 78 -1.08 -7.24 -4.68
CA CYS A 78 -0.66 -6.08 -5.41
C CYS A 78 0.87 -5.96 -5.40
N VAL A 79 1.47 -5.63 -6.55
CA VAL A 79 2.91 -5.38 -6.66
C VAL A 79 3.17 -3.92 -7.03
N ALA A 80 3.99 -3.24 -6.24
CA ALA A 80 4.49 -1.90 -6.54
C ALA A 80 6.01 -1.92 -6.76
N GLY A 81 6.52 -0.82 -7.30
CA GLY A 81 7.96 -0.59 -7.50
C GLY A 81 8.41 -0.73 -8.95
N GLY A 82 8.91 0.36 -9.51
CA GLY A 82 9.57 0.35 -10.83
C GLY A 82 8.67 0.19 -12.06
N ILE A 83 7.34 0.31 -11.93
CA ILE A 83 6.39 0.15 -13.05
C ILE A 83 6.22 1.51 -13.76
N LYS A 84 6.85 1.69 -14.92
CA LYS A 84 6.90 2.97 -15.65
C LYS A 84 6.14 2.95 -16.97
N SER A 85 5.77 1.78 -17.46
CA SER A 85 5.09 1.62 -18.76
C SER A 85 4.03 0.52 -18.76
N LEU A 86 3.32 0.39 -19.88
CA LEU A 86 2.35 -0.69 -20.11
C LEU A 86 3.02 -2.06 -20.13
N GLU A 87 4.25 -2.13 -20.66
CA GLU A 87 5.02 -3.36 -20.77
C GLU A 87 5.47 -3.86 -19.38
N ASP A 88 5.93 -2.94 -18.51
CA ASP A 88 6.25 -3.26 -17.12
C ASP A 88 5.03 -3.83 -16.40
N ALA A 89 3.88 -3.16 -16.54
CA ALA A 89 2.61 -3.59 -15.95
C ALA A 89 2.17 -4.95 -16.49
N ALA A 90 2.18 -5.14 -17.81
CA ALA A 90 1.83 -6.40 -18.46
C ALA A 90 2.67 -7.56 -17.93
N LYS A 91 3.98 -7.33 -17.75
CA LYS A 91 4.89 -8.36 -17.23
C LYS A 91 4.51 -8.77 -15.81
N ILE A 92 4.27 -7.81 -14.92
CA ILE A 92 3.88 -8.08 -13.53
C ILE A 92 2.56 -8.85 -13.44
N LEU A 93 1.54 -8.37 -14.15
CA LEU A 93 0.24 -9.04 -14.19
C LEU A 93 0.35 -10.44 -14.80
N SER A 94 1.18 -10.62 -15.83
CA SER A 94 1.41 -11.95 -16.43
C SER A 94 2.13 -12.93 -15.51
N PHE A 95 2.84 -12.44 -14.50
CA PHE A 95 3.44 -13.27 -13.46
C PHE A 95 2.44 -13.69 -12.37
N GLY A 96 1.20 -13.21 -12.42
CA GLY A 96 0.12 -13.62 -11.53
C GLY A 96 -0.29 -12.60 -10.49
N ALA A 97 0.25 -11.38 -10.49
CA ALA A 97 -0.27 -10.31 -9.65
C ALA A 97 -1.67 -9.88 -10.12
N ASP A 98 -2.59 -9.70 -9.17
CA ASP A 98 -3.95 -9.22 -9.48
C ASP A 98 -4.00 -7.72 -9.76
N LYS A 99 -3.10 -6.98 -9.08
CA LYS A 99 -3.02 -5.52 -9.14
C LYS A 99 -1.59 -5.03 -9.24
N ILE A 100 -1.45 -3.84 -9.79
CA ILE A 100 -0.21 -3.07 -9.78
C ILE A 100 -0.40 -1.75 -9.04
N SER A 101 0.64 -1.30 -8.35
CA SER A 101 0.66 0.02 -7.72
C SER A 101 1.73 0.93 -8.32
N ILE A 102 1.31 2.13 -8.69
CA ILE A 102 2.18 3.19 -9.21
C ILE A 102 2.08 4.45 -8.34
N ASN A 103 3.21 5.09 -8.09
CA ASN A 103 3.28 6.41 -7.46
C ASN A 103 4.11 7.38 -8.32
N SER A 104 5.44 7.28 -8.21
CA SER A 104 6.33 8.26 -8.84
C SER A 104 6.19 8.37 -10.36
N PRO A 105 6.01 7.28 -11.12
CA PRO A 105 5.74 7.37 -12.55
C PRO A 105 4.41 8.07 -12.88
N ALA A 106 3.38 7.87 -12.05
CA ALA A 106 2.09 8.54 -12.20
C ALA A 106 2.17 10.05 -11.94
N LEU A 107 2.97 10.47 -10.96
CA LEU A 107 3.23 11.89 -10.69
C LEU A 107 4.02 12.57 -11.82
N ALA A 108 4.90 11.83 -12.50
CA ALA A 108 5.68 12.35 -13.63
C ALA A 108 4.84 12.44 -14.92
N ASP A 109 3.96 11.46 -15.15
CA ASP A 109 3.00 11.42 -16.26
C ASP A 109 1.65 10.89 -15.77
N PRO A 110 0.71 11.77 -15.38
CA PRO A 110 -0.62 11.36 -14.90
C PRO A 110 -1.43 10.56 -15.94
N THR A 111 -1.11 10.70 -17.23
CA THR A 111 -1.80 9.95 -18.29
C THR A 111 -1.43 8.47 -18.30
N LEU A 112 -0.35 8.06 -17.61
CA LEU A 112 0.00 6.66 -17.40
C LEU A 112 -1.12 5.89 -16.71
N ILE A 113 -1.80 6.50 -15.72
CA ILE A 113 -2.93 5.87 -15.02
C ILE A 113 -4.02 5.49 -16.02
N THR A 114 -4.41 6.42 -16.90
CA THR A 114 -5.43 6.20 -17.93
C THR A 114 -5.02 5.11 -18.90
N ARG A 115 -3.78 5.16 -19.42
CA ARG A 115 -3.30 4.12 -20.35
C ARG A 115 -3.33 2.72 -19.71
N LEU A 116 -2.96 2.61 -18.45
CA LEU A 116 -2.99 1.35 -17.71
C LEU A 116 -4.43 0.87 -17.47
N ALA A 117 -5.32 1.77 -17.04
CA ALA A 117 -6.72 1.48 -16.82
C ALA A 117 -7.43 1.03 -18.12
N ASP A 118 -7.18 1.70 -19.24
CA ASP A 118 -7.74 1.35 -20.55
C ASP A 118 -7.27 -0.04 -21.02
N ARG A 119 -6.04 -0.43 -20.67
CA ARG A 119 -5.45 -1.70 -21.11
C ARG A 119 -5.81 -2.88 -20.22
N PHE A 120 -5.81 -2.71 -18.90
CA PHE A 120 -5.93 -3.81 -17.94
C PHE A 120 -7.22 -3.76 -17.10
N GLY A 121 -7.97 -2.66 -17.17
CA GLY A 121 -9.15 -2.40 -16.35
C GLY A 121 -8.80 -1.70 -15.03
N VAL A 122 -9.68 -0.82 -14.59
CA VAL A 122 -9.47 0.03 -13.40
C VAL A 122 -9.20 -0.78 -12.14
N GLN A 123 -9.79 -1.97 -12.00
CA GLN A 123 -9.64 -2.84 -10.82
C GLN A 123 -8.20 -3.31 -10.59
N CYS A 124 -7.36 -3.30 -11.61
CA CYS A 124 -5.94 -3.67 -11.52
C CYS A 124 -5.04 -2.49 -11.13
N ILE A 125 -5.56 -1.25 -11.14
CA ILE A 125 -4.76 -0.03 -11.03
C ILE A 125 -4.90 0.59 -9.65
N VAL A 126 -3.88 0.37 -8.82
CA VAL A 126 -3.71 1.01 -7.53
C VAL A 126 -2.81 2.24 -7.69
N VAL A 127 -3.16 3.35 -7.06
CA VAL A 127 -2.26 4.50 -6.94
C VAL A 127 -1.83 4.67 -5.49
N GLY A 128 -0.55 4.43 -5.23
CA GLY A 128 0.07 4.75 -3.95
C GLY A 128 0.34 6.25 -3.86
N ILE A 129 -0.12 6.90 -2.79
CA ILE A 129 0.06 8.33 -2.57
C ILE A 129 0.85 8.50 -1.27
N ASP A 130 2.11 8.90 -1.42
CA ASP A 130 2.96 9.20 -0.27
C ASP A 130 2.77 10.66 0.13
N THR A 131 2.10 10.86 1.24
CA THR A 131 1.67 12.18 1.68
C THR A 131 2.39 12.61 2.95
N TRP A 132 2.78 13.88 2.99
CA TRP A 132 3.45 14.50 4.13
C TRP A 132 2.71 15.74 4.58
N TYR A 133 2.49 15.87 5.88
CA TYR A 133 1.99 17.08 6.52
C TYR A 133 3.16 18.04 6.79
N ASP A 134 3.09 19.20 6.17
CA ASP A 134 3.98 20.33 6.43
C ASP A 134 3.37 21.22 7.52
N GLY A 135 4.00 21.21 8.70
CA GLY A 135 3.55 22.00 9.85
C GLY A 135 3.76 23.50 9.71
N GLU A 136 4.63 23.96 8.79
CA GLU A 136 4.84 25.39 8.55
C GLU A 136 3.70 25.99 7.72
N THR A 137 3.25 25.25 6.70
CA THR A 137 2.18 25.68 5.80
C THR A 137 0.80 25.18 6.22
N GLY A 138 0.72 24.17 7.10
CA GLY A 138 -0.52 23.52 7.51
C GLY A 138 -1.15 22.67 6.42
N LYS A 139 -0.37 22.24 5.42
CA LYS A 139 -0.84 21.55 4.21
C LYS A 139 -0.30 20.14 4.10
N TYR A 140 -1.04 19.30 3.37
CA TYR A 140 -0.59 17.97 2.97
C TYR A 140 -0.10 17.99 1.53
N HIS A 141 1.14 17.56 1.32
CA HIS A 141 1.78 17.49 0.01
C HIS A 141 2.10 16.05 -0.40
N VAL A 142 2.05 15.79 -1.70
CA VAL A 142 2.44 14.50 -2.26
C VAL A 142 3.93 14.47 -2.58
N ASN A 143 4.59 13.39 -2.19
CA ASN A 143 6.02 13.16 -2.40
C ASN A 143 6.27 12.14 -3.52
N GLN A 144 7.39 12.35 -4.20
CA GLN A 144 7.90 11.48 -5.25
C GLN A 144 9.26 10.90 -4.84
N TYR A 145 9.57 9.69 -5.30
CA TYR A 145 10.82 8.95 -5.08
C TYR A 145 11.13 8.63 -3.61
N THR A 146 10.09 8.43 -2.81
CA THR A 146 10.14 8.16 -1.36
C THR A 146 10.89 6.88 -0.96
N GLY A 147 11.15 5.97 -1.89
CA GLY A 147 11.99 4.80 -1.65
C GLY A 147 13.50 5.12 -1.53
N ASP A 148 13.92 6.35 -1.80
CA ASP A 148 15.30 6.82 -1.64
C ASP A 148 15.33 8.28 -1.15
N GLU A 149 15.73 8.47 0.10
CA GLU A 149 15.75 9.79 0.75
C GLU A 149 16.56 10.84 -0.01
N SER A 150 17.63 10.43 -0.68
CA SER A 150 18.47 11.36 -1.45
C SER A 150 17.76 11.92 -2.70
N ARG A 151 16.66 11.28 -3.10
CA ARG A 151 15.87 11.60 -4.29
C ARG A 151 14.45 12.04 -3.96
N THR A 152 13.99 11.82 -2.73
CA THR A 152 12.69 12.25 -2.25
C THR A 152 12.50 13.73 -2.51
N ARG A 153 11.36 14.07 -3.13
CA ARG A 153 11.00 15.46 -3.37
C ARG A 153 9.50 15.68 -3.19
N VAL A 154 9.18 16.84 -2.62
CA VAL A 154 7.83 17.36 -2.56
C VAL A 154 7.41 17.76 -3.98
N THR A 155 6.23 17.34 -4.40
CA THR A 155 5.67 17.72 -5.70
C THR A 155 4.85 19.00 -5.61
N GLN A 156 4.40 19.50 -6.76
CA GLN A 156 3.45 20.63 -6.81
C GLN A 156 2.05 20.28 -6.30
N TRP A 157 1.77 19.00 -6.05
CA TRP A 157 0.43 18.54 -5.71
C TRP A 157 0.17 18.62 -4.21
N GLU A 158 -0.93 19.28 -3.85
CA GLU A 158 -1.60 19.04 -2.58
C GLU A 158 -2.33 17.70 -2.64
N THR A 159 -2.39 17.00 -1.50
CA THR A 159 -2.87 15.61 -1.45
C THR A 159 -4.29 15.44 -1.97
N LEU A 160 -5.21 16.34 -1.60
CA LEU A 160 -6.62 16.25 -2.02
C LEU A 160 -6.81 16.51 -3.52
N ASP A 161 -6.02 17.40 -4.12
CA ASP A 161 -6.07 17.67 -5.56
C ASP A 161 -5.58 16.45 -6.34
N TRP A 162 -4.50 15.82 -5.89
CA TRP A 162 -3.98 14.61 -6.51
C TRP A 162 -4.96 13.44 -6.41
N ILE A 163 -5.61 13.25 -5.25
CA ILE A 163 -6.64 12.22 -5.07
C ILE A 163 -7.77 12.38 -6.09
N GLN A 164 -8.25 13.61 -6.32
CA GLN A 164 -9.28 13.86 -7.33
C GLN A 164 -8.78 13.58 -8.75
N GLU A 165 -7.53 13.96 -9.05
CA GLU A 165 -6.93 13.73 -10.36
C GLU A 165 -6.75 12.24 -10.66
N VAL A 166 -6.21 11.44 -9.75
CA VAL A 166 -5.94 10.01 -10.00
C VAL A 166 -7.23 9.22 -10.24
N GLN A 167 -8.32 9.57 -9.55
CA GLN A 167 -9.64 8.97 -9.76
C GLN A 167 -10.19 9.31 -11.15
N LYS A 168 -10.11 10.58 -11.56
CA LYS A 168 -10.52 11.02 -12.92
C LYS A 168 -9.74 10.27 -14.01
N ARG A 169 -8.50 9.87 -13.72
CA ARG A 169 -7.64 9.14 -14.65
C ARG A 169 -7.91 7.63 -14.68
N GLY A 170 -8.74 7.09 -13.79
CA GLY A 170 -9.10 5.67 -13.77
C GLY A 170 -8.34 4.82 -12.76
N ALA A 171 -7.79 5.41 -11.69
CA ALA A 171 -7.34 4.62 -10.55
C ALA A 171 -8.54 3.86 -9.95
N GLY A 172 -8.41 2.54 -9.74
CA GLY A 172 -9.46 1.73 -9.14
C GLY A 172 -9.36 1.60 -7.63
N GLU A 173 -8.23 1.97 -7.03
CA GLU A 173 -7.99 1.95 -5.59
C GLU A 173 -6.85 2.91 -5.23
N ILE A 174 -6.92 3.53 -4.05
CA ILE A 174 -5.88 4.42 -3.54
C ILE A 174 -5.31 3.85 -2.25
N VAL A 175 -3.98 3.76 -2.17
CA VAL A 175 -3.27 3.50 -0.92
C VAL A 175 -2.66 4.81 -0.44
N LEU A 176 -3.17 5.34 0.66
CA LEU A 176 -2.67 6.57 1.25
C LEU A 176 -1.58 6.24 2.29
N ASN A 177 -0.33 6.49 1.92
CA ASN A 177 0.83 6.28 2.79
C ASN A 177 1.12 7.57 3.57
N MET A 178 0.72 7.58 4.84
CA MET A 178 0.87 8.72 5.77
C MET A 178 2.28 8.76 6.32
N MET A 179 3.17 9.48 5.63
CA MET A 179 4.61 9.44 5.89
C MET A 179 4.99 9.93 7.30
N ASN A 180 4.24 10.89 7.87
CA ASN A 180 4.48 11.38 9.23
C ASN A 180 4.24 10.30 10.31
N GLN A 181 3.39 9.29 10.02
CA GLN A 181 3.06 8.20 10.95
C GLN A 181 3.82 6.90 10.65
N ASP A 182 4.52 6.81 9.52
CA ASP A 182 5.17 5.57 9.13
C ASP A 182 6.26 5.15 10.13
N GLY A 183 6.18 3.89 10.57
CA GLY A 183 7.06 3.33 11.59
C GLY A 183 6.87 3.82 13.03
N VAL A 184 6.06 4.87 13.28
CA VAL A 184 5.89 5.50 14.61
C VAL A 184 5.02 4.66 15.55
N ARG A 185 4.07 3.90 15.00
CA ARG A 185 3.14 3.00 15.75
C ARG A 185 2.20 3.72 16.74
N ASN A 186 1.88 4.99 16.51
CA ASN A 186 0.98 5.80 17.34
C ASN A 186 -0.42 5.99 16.74
N GLY A 187 -0.80 5.18 15.74
CA GLY A 187 -2.08 5.27 15.05
C GLY A 187 -1.95 5.83 13.65
N TYR A 188 -2.95 5.55 12.83
CA TYR A 188 -3.11 6.18 11.51
C TYR A 188 -3.47 7.66 11.68
N ASP A 189 -3.17 8.50 10.69
CA ASP A 189 -3.61 9.91 10.70
C ASP A 189 -5.10 10.00 10.33
N LEU A 190 -5.96 9.92 11.35
CA LEU A 190 -7.41 9.95 11.16
C LEU A 190 -7.92 11.31 10.64
N GLU A 191 -7.24 12.41 10.95
CA GLU A 191 -7.62 13.72 10.43
C GLU A 191 -7.41 13.77 8.93
N GLN A 192 -6.23 13.31 8.49
CA GLN A 192 -5.92 13.21 7.08
C GLN A 192 -6.88 12.26 6.35
N LEU A 193 -7.10 11.05 6.89
CA LEU A 193 -7.97 10.06 6.25
C LEU A 193 -9.40 10.57 6.09
N LYS A 194 -9.96 11.29 7.08
CA LYS A 194 -11.28 11.92 6.98
C LYS A 194 -11.34 12.93 5.83
N LYS A 195 -10.37 13.84 5.75
CA LYS A 195 -10.26 14.82 4.65
C LYS A 195 -10.17 14.13 3.28
N VAL A 196 -9.43 13.03 3.19
CA VAL A 196 -9.29 12.24 1.96
C VAL A 196 -10.59 11.51 1.62
N ARG A 197 -11.28 10.92 2.59
CA ARG A 197 -12.52 10.18 2.39
C ARG A 197 -13.61 11.05 1.77
N GLU A 198 -13.67 12.35 2.12
CA GLU A 198 -14.64 13.31 1.57
C GLU A 198 -14.56 13.45 0.03
N VAL A 199 -13.38 13.24 -0.55
CA VAL A 199 -13.13 13.40 -2.00
C VAL A 199 -12.76 12.11 -2.72
N CYS A 200 -12.42 11.06 -1.97
CA CYS A 200 -12.13 9.73 -2.49
C CYS A 200 -13.43 8.93 -2.60
N HIS A 201 -13.71 8.33 -3.75
CA HIS A 201 -14.90 7.54 -4.06
C HIS A 201 -14.56 6.11 -4.49
N VAL A 202 -13.29 5.86 -4.79
CA VAL A 202 -12.74 4.52 -4.97
C VAL A 202 -12.35 3.94 -3.60
N PRO A 203 -12.09 2.62 -3.50
CA PRO A 203 -11.54 2.02 -2.30
C PRO A 203 -10.31 2.77 -1.78
N LEU A 204 -10.35 3.13 -0.49
CA LEU A 204 -9.29 3.85 0.21
C LEU A 204 -8.61 2.94 1.22
N ILE A 205 -7.30 2.76 1.10
CA ILE A 205 -6.48 1.97 2.02
C ILE A 205 -5.63 2.90 2.88
N ALA A 206 -5.75 2.77 4.20
CA ALA A 206 -4.87 3.46 5.15
C ALA A 206 -3.52 2.73 5.27
N SER A 207 -2.41 3.46 5.18
CA SER A 207 -1.05 2.91 5.34
C SER A 207 -0.16 3.86 6.15
N GLY A 208 0.56 3.32 7.13
CA GLY A 208 1.46 4.05 8.03
C GLY A 208 0.83 4.41 9.38
N GLY A 209 1.41 3.92 10.48
CA GLY A 209 1.02 4.31 11.85
C GLY A 209 0.45 3.21 12.75
N ALA A 210 0.02 2.06 12.20
CA ALA A 210 -0.55 0.96 12.99
C ALA A 210 0.38 0.49 14.13
N GLY A 211 -0.20 0.24 15.31
CA GLY A 211 0.54 -0.02 16.54
C GLY A 211 -0.17 -0.99 17.49
N THR A 212 -1.49 -0.82 17.64
CA THR A 212 -2.42 -1.66 18.42
C THR A 212 -3.62 -2.07 17.55
N MET A 213 -4.48 -2.96 18.06
CA MET A 213 -5.72 -3.35 17.35
C MET A 213 -6.72 -2.19 17.27
N GLU A 214 -6.75 -1.32 18.28
CA GLU A 214 -7.60 -0.12 18.34
C GLU A 214 -7.35 0.81 17.15
N HIS A 215 -6.09 0.96 16.72
CA HIS A 215 -5.76 1.81 15.57
C HIS A 215 -6.46 1.35 14.28
N PHE A 216 -6.66 0.04 14.09
CA PHE A 216 -7.42 -0.49 12.95
C PHE A 216 -8.91 -0.20 13.09
N LEU A 217 -9.46 -0.36 14.31
CA LEU A 217 -10.85 -0.02 14.59
C LEU A 217 -11.13 1.46 14.30
N GLU A 218 -10.27 2.35 14.77
CA GLU A 218 -10.38 3.80 14.55
C GLU A 218 -10.32 4.15 13.06
N ALA A 219 -9.42 3.54 12.28
CA ALA A 219 -9.36 3.76 10.84
C ALA A 219 -10.67 3.38 10.14
N PHE A 220 -11.28 2.24 10.50
CA PHE A 220 -12.54 1.78 9.91
C PHE A 220 -13.76 2.56 10.41
N ARG A 221 -13.87 2.76 11.72
CA ARG A 221 -15.04 3.40 12.36
C ARG A 221 -15.05 4.90 12.16
N ASP A 222 -13.90 5.55 12.34
CA ASP A 222 -13.84 7.00 12.43
C ASP A 222 -13.44 7.64 11.10
N ALA A 223 -12.71 6.94 10.23
CA ALA A 223 -12.26 7.48 8.94
C ALA A 223 -12.85 6.79 7.70
N ASP A 224 -13.67 5.75 7.88
CA ASP A 224 -14.37 5.01 6.82
C ASP A 224 -13.45 4.58 5.65
N VAL A 225 -12.28 4.04 6.00
CA VAL A 225 -11.38 3.41 5.02
C VAL A 225 -11.89 2.02 4.66
N ASP A 226 -11.53 1.53 3.48
CA ASP A 226 -11.97 0.23 2.94
C ASP A 226 -10.98 -0.91 3.24
N GLY A 227 -9.74 -0.55 3.60
CA GLY A 227 -8.76 -1.48 4.12
C GLY A 227 -7.68 -0.77 4.94
N ALA A 228 -7.00 -1.55 5.76
CA ALA A 228 -5.93 -1.09 6.61
C ALA A 228 -4.67 -1.92 6.33
N LEU A 229 -3.64 -1.23 5.83
CA LEU A 229 -2.35 -1.80 5.50
C LEU A 229 -1.38 -1.60 6.66
N ALA A 230 -0.65 -2.66 7.00
CA ALA A 230 0.42 -2.59 8.00
C ALA A 230 1.54 -3.60 7.71
N ALA A 231 2.75 -3.28 8.16
CA ALA A 231 3.94 -4.14 8.01
C ALA A 231 4.50 -4.54 9.39
N SER A 232 5.03 -3.58 10.15
CA SER A 232 5.80 -3.83 11.37
C SER A 232 5.08 -4.67 12.43
N VAL A 233 3.79 -4.42 12.66
CA VAL A 233 3.00 -5.14 13.67
C VAL A 233 2.79 -6.61 13.32
N PHE A 234 2.70 -6.93 12.02
CA PHE A 234 2.52 -8.30 11.53
C PHE A 234 3.85 -9.03 11.35
N HIS A 235 4.90 -8.35 10.87
CA HIS A 235 6.23 -8.96 10.76
C HIS A 235 6.76 -9.40 12.12
N LYS A 236 6.60 -8.54 13.13
CA LYS A 236 7.06 -8.76 14.50
C LYS A 236 6.08 -9.59 15.34
N GLN A 237 4.98 -10.08 14.75
CA GLN A 237 3.95 -10.89 15.44
C GLN A 237 3.43 -10.21 16.71
N ILE A 238 3.33 -8.88 16.69
CA ILE A 238 2.78 -8.09 17.78
C ILE A 238 1.25 -8.17 17.76
N ILE A 239 0.69 -8.26 16.55
CA ILE A 239 -0.74 -8.45 16.32
C ILE A 239 -0.88 -9.65 15.40
N ASN A 240 -1.63 -10.65 15.82
CA ASN A 240 -2.06 -11.75 14.96
C ASN A 240 -3.28 -11.30 14.12
N ILE A 241 -3.30 -11.64 12.83
CA ILE A 241 -4.36 -11.19 11.90
C ILE A 241 -5.73 -11.79 12.26
N GLY A 242 -5.79 -13.07 12.60
CA GLY A 242 -7.02 -13.74 13.01
C GLY A 242 -7.60 -13.14 14.30
N GLU A 243 -6.75 -12.87 15.30
CA GLU A 243 -7.17 -12.19 16.53
C GLU A 243 -7.66 -10.77 16.28
N LEU A 244 -6.96 -10.01 15.43
CA LEU A 244 -7.38 -8.67 15.01
C LEU A 244 -8.75 -8.69 14.34
N LYS A 245 -8.98 -9.64 13.43
CA LYS A 245 -10.27 -9.80 12.73
C LYS A 245 -11.38 -10.17 13.70
N ALA A 246 -11.13 -11.09 14.64
CA ALA A 246 -12.08 -11.44 15.68
C ALA A 246 -12.43 -10.22 16.55
N TYR A 247 -11.41 -9.46 16.99
CA TYR A 247 -11.61 -8.22 17.73
C TYR A 247 -12.48 -7.23 16.94
N LEU A 248 -12.13 -6.91 15.70
CA LEU A 248 -12.87 -5.96 14.86
C LEU A 248 -14.33 -6.37 14.66
N ALA A 249 -14.59 -7.66 14.49
CA ALA A 249 -15.95 -8.19 14.38
C ALA A 249 -16.76 -8.00 15.66
N THR A 250 -16.15 -8.20 16.84
CA THR A 250 -16.83 -7.93 18.12
C THR A 250 -17.15 -6.44 18.32
N GLN A 251 -16.39 -5.56 17.67
CA GLN A 251 -16.61 -4.11 17.66
C GLN A 251 -17.59 -3.66 16.56
N GLY A 252 -18.19 -4.60 15.80
CA GLY A 252 -19.20 -4.31 14.80
C GLY A 252 -18.66 -3.94 13.41
N VAL A 253 -17.36 -4.12 13.15
CA VAL A 253 -16.80 -3.94 11.80
C VAL A 253 -17.15 -5.13 10.93
N GLU A 254 -17.77 -4.89 9.77
CA GLU A 254 -18.04 -5.92 8.77
C GLU A 254 -16.71 -6.38 8.15
N ILE A 255 -16.24 -7.57 8.53
CA ILE A 255 -14.93 -8.12 8.15
C ILE A 255 -15.04 -9.61 7.84
N ARG A 256 -14.15 -10.12 6.99
CA ARG A 256 -14.10 -11.55 6.67
C ARG A 256 -13.44 -12.32 7.82
N ILE A 257 -14.22 -13.14 8.51
CA ILE A 257 -13.73 -14.03 9.58
C ILE A 257 -13.05 -15.25 8.94
N CYS A 258 -11.94 -15.66 9.55
CA CYS A 258 -11.16 -16.84 9.18
C CYS A 258 -11.78 -18.11 9.75
#